data_AF-A0A7W1FE83-F1
#
_entry.id   AF-A0A7W1FE83-F1
#
_cell.length_a   1.000
_cell.length_b   1.000
_cell.length_c   1.000
_cell.angle_alpha   90.00
_cell.angle_beta   90.00
_cell.angle_gamma   90.00
#
_symmetry.space_group_name_H-M   'P 1'
#
loop_
_entity.id
_entity.type
_entity.pdbx_description
1 polymer ?
#
loop_
_entity_poly.entity_id
_entity_poly.type
_entity_poly.pdbx_seq_one_letter_code
_entity_poly.pdbx_strand_id
1 'polypeptide(L)'
;DLAKSIVYSVAPPGTSQHLSMLALDVNEHDDLRVRDVLAEHGWFQTVVSDLPHFTFLGVSKNQLSKLGLKKIFDSGRFFWLPNL
;
A
#
# COMPACT_ATOMS: atom_id res chain seq x y z
N ASP A 1 18.25 -6.66 -13.99
CA ASP A 1 17.78 -7.01 -15.33
C ASP A 1 17.16 -5.77 -15.96
N LEU A 2 17.83 -5.18 -16.95
CA LEU A 2 17.39 -3.95 -17.64
C LEU A 2 16.31 -4.22 -18.70
N ALA A 3 15.84 -5.47 -18.84
CA ALA A 3 14.82 -5.84 -19.81
C ALA A 3 13.40 -5.33 -19.45
N LYS A 4 13.18 -4.90 -18.21
CA LYS A 4 11.87 -4.37 -17.76
C LYS A 4 11.78 -2.88 -18.08
N SER A 5 10.71 -2.51 -18.78
CA SER A 5 10.39 -1.10 -19.08
C SER A 5 10.28 -0.26 -17.80
N ILE A 6 10.63 1.02 -17.88
CA ILE A 6 10.53 1.98 -16.76
C ILE A 6 9.13 1.98 -16.12
N VAL A 7 8.07 1.70 -16.90
CA VAL A 7 6.67 1.66 -16.43
C VAL A 7 6.41 0.57 -15.38
N TYR A 8 7.32 -0.39 -15.21
CA TYR A 8 7.24 -1.38 -14.12
C TYR A 8 7.75 -0.83 -12.79
N SER A 9 8.49 0.29 -12.80
CA SER A 9 9.08 0.92 -11.62
C SER A 9 8.45 2.28 -11.30
N VAL A 10 7.74 2.88 -12.26
CA VAL A 10 7.10 4.19 -12.09
C VAL A 10 5.70 4.22 -12.69
N ALA A 11 4.85 5.08 -12.16
CA ALA A 11 3.56 5.39 -12.76
C ALA A 11 3.73 6.44 -13.89
N PRO A 12 3.11 6.26 -15.07
CA PRO A 12 2.98 7.33 -16.06
C PRO A 12 2.38 8.61 -15.46
N PRO A 13 2.78 9.80 -15.94
CA PRO A 13 2.18 11.06 -15.49
C PRO A 13 0.66 11.04 -15.57
N GLY A 14 -0.01 11.52 -14.52
CA GLY A 14 -1.48 11.50 -14.41
C GLY A 14 -2.08 10.20 -13.87
N THR A 15 -1.29 9.13 -13.71
CA THR A 15 -1.78 7.83 -13.21
C THR A 15 -1.35 7.50 -11.77
N SER A 16 -0.47 8.32 -11.18
CA SER A 16 0.04 8.13 -9.83
C SER A 16 -0.99 8.48 -8.76
N GLN A 17 -1.17 7.61 -7.75
CA GLN A 17 -2.02 7.88 -6.59
C GLN A 17 -1.52 9.03 -5.71
N HIS A 18 -0.23 9.37 -5.76
CA HIS A 18 0.31 10.52 -5.02
C HIS A 18 -0.32 11.84 -5.48
N LEU A 19 -0.80 11.91 -6.73
CA LEU A 19 -1.45 13.11 -7.27
C LEU A 19 -2.79 13.44 -6.59
N SER A 20 -3.47 12.44 -6.03
CA SER A 20 -4.72 12.64 -5.28
C SER A 20 -4.51 12.85 -3.80
N MET A 21 -3.26 12.82 -3.32
CA MET A 21 -2.89 12.85 -1.90
C MET A 21 -3.51 11.69 -1.09
N LEU A 22 -3.92 10.62 -1.77
CA LEU A 22 -4.38 9.36 -1.15
C LEU A 22 -3.26 8.33 -1.04
N ALA A 23 -2.04 8.70 -1.38
CA ALA A 23 -0.85 7.90 -1.23
C ALA A 23 0.27 8.69 -0.56
N LEU A 24 1.04 8.00 0.28
CA LEU A 24 2.28 8.50 0.85
C LEU A 24 3.31 7.38 0.88
N ASP A 25 4.58 7.78 0.79
CA ASP A 25 5.71 6.87 0.96
C ASP A 25 6.36 7.11 2.33
N VAL A 26 6.62 6.03 3.06
CA VAL A 26 7.22 6.09 4.41
C VAL A 26 8.61 5.46 4.38
N ASN A 27 9.61 6.17 4.88
CA ASN A 27 10.98 5.67 4.95
C ASN A 27 11.12 4.55 6.01
N GLU A 28 10.45 4.69 7.15
CA GLU A 28 10.46 3.73 8.26
C GLU A 28 9.45 2.58 8.09
N HIS A 29 9.00 2.30 6.86
CA HIS A 29 7.96 1.31 6.56
C HIS A 29 8.27 -0.12 7.05
N ASP A 30 9.55 -0.43 7.29
CA ASP A 30 9.99 -1.71 7.85
C ASP A 30 9.65 -1.89 9.34
N ASP A 31 9.55 -0.80 10.10
CA ASP A 31 9.18 -0.86 11.51
C ASP A 31 7.70 -1.25 11.65
N LEU A 32 7.44 -2.35 12.36
CA LEU A 32 6.08 -2.81 12.64
C LEU A 32 5.26 -1.75 13.38
N ARG A 33 5.87 -1.00 14.29
CA ARG A 33 5.19 0.03 15.09
C ARG A 33 4.69 1.16 14.19
N VAL A 34 5.49 1.55 13.20
CA VAL A 34 5.11 2.58 12.21
C VAL A 34 3.92 2.09 11.39
N ARG A 35 3.96 0.85 10.91
CA ARG A 35 2.84 0.24 10.16
C ARG A 35 1.57 0.14 11.01
N ASP A 36 1.68 -0.18 12.28
CA ASP A 36 0.52 -0.28 13.17
C ASP A 36 -0.10 1.11 13.42
N VAL A 37 0.69 2.15 13.68
CA VAL A 37 0.19 3.53 13.82
C VAL A 37 -0.49 4.00 12.53
N LEU A 38 0.11 3.75 11.36
CA LEU A 38 -0.49 4.10 10.08
C LEU A 38 -1.83 3.40 9.86
N ALA A 39 -1.92 2.11 10.20
CA ALA A 39 -3.14 1.33 10.10
C ALA A 39 -4.26 1.83 11.05
N GLU A 40 -3.90 2.31 12.24
CA GLU A 40 -4.85 2.95 13.18
C GLU A 40 -5.45 4.23 12.57
N HIS A 41 -4.69 4.94 11.73
CA HIS A 41 -5.12 6.15 11.04
C HIS A 41 -5.62 5.92 9.60
N GLY A 42 -5.90 4.67 9.22
CA GLY A 42 -6.54 4.35 7.95
C GLY A 42 -5.61 4.27 6.74
N TRP A 43 -4.30 4.19 6.96
CA TRP A 43 -3.28 4.01 5.93
C TRP A 43 -2.84 2.55 5.85
N PHE A 44 -2.85 1.97 4.64
CA PHE A 44 -2.59 0.55 4.45
C PHE A 44 -1.72 0.29 3.22
N GLN A 45 -0.90 -0.77 3.28
CA GLN A 45 -0.15 -1.22 2.11
C GLN A 45 -1.07 -2.05 1.21
N THR A 46 -1.27 -1.60 -0.03
CA THR A 46 -2.16 -2.23 -1.03
C THR A 46 -1.41 -2.69 -2.29
N VAL A 47 -0.09 -2.46 -2.35
CA VAL A 47 0.77 -2.81 -3.48
C VAL A 47 1.96 -3.61 -2.95
N VAL A 48 2.06 -4.90 -3.30
CA VAL A 48 3.08 -5.81 -2.73
C VAL A 48 4.50 -5.46 -3.18
N SER A 49 4.63 -5.02 -4.44
CA SER A 49 5.92 -4.68 -5.05
C SER A 49 6.46 -3.31 -4.65
N ASP A 50 5.69 -2.52 -3.90
CA ASP A 50 6.02 -1.14 -3.53
C ASP A 50 5.94 -0.97 -2.02
N LEU A 51 7.01 -1.39 -1.34
CA LEU A 51 7.05 -1.49 0.12
C LEU A 51 6.87 -0.16 0.89
N PRO A 52 7.44 0.99 0.47
CA PRO A 52 7.25 2.23 1.20
C PRO A 52 5.84 2.81 1.01
N HIS A 53 5.07 2.34 0.02
CA HIS A 53 3.82 2.93 -0.40
C HIS A 53 2.62 2.54 0.49
N PHE A 54 1.89 3.55 0.96
CA PHE A 54 0.65 3.41 1.72
C PHE A 54 -0.49 4.15 1.03
N THR A 55 -1.64 3.50 0.93
CA THR A 55 -2.89 4.07 0.43
C THR A 55 -3.81 4.43 1.60
N PHE A 56 -4.38 5.63 1.57
CA PHE A 56 -5.43 6.02 2.51
C PHE A 56 -6.77 5.40 2.13
N LEU A 57 -7.31 4.58 3.02
CA LEU A 57 -8.64 3.97 2.87
C LEU A 57 -9.66 4.58 3.82
N GLY A 58 -9.22 5.36 4.82
CA GLY A 58 -10.08 6.11 5.74
C GLY A 58 -10.98 5.26 6.64
N VAL A 59 -10.76 3.94 6.69
CA VAL A 59 -11.53 3.00 7.51
C VAL A 59 -10.63 2.28 8.49
N SER A 60 -11.22 1.77 9.58
CA SER A 60 -10.49 0.95 10.53
C SER A 60 -10.19 -0.45 9.95
N LYS A 61 -9.19 -1.13 10.52
CA LYS A 61 -8.73 -2.46 10.08
C LYS A 61 -9.86 -3.51 9.98
N ASN A 62 -10.89 -3.41 10.82
CA ASN A 62 -12.01 -4.37 10.84
C ASN A 62 -13.05 -4.11 9.71
N GLN A 63 -12.95 -3.00 8.99
CA GLN A 63 -13.83 -2.66 7.87
C GLN A 63 -13.23 -3.02 6.50
N LEU A 64 -11.93 -3.33 6.43
CA LEU A 64 -11.24 -3.58 5.15
C LEU A 64 -11.83 -4.75 4.37
N SER A 65 -12.27 -5.81 5.06
CA SER A 65 -12.97 -6.93 4.42
C SER A 65 -14.29 -6.52 3.79
N LYS A 66 -14.98 -5.50 4.35
CA LYS A 66 -16.23 -4.96 3.80
C LYS A 66 -15.99 -4.15 2.52
N LEU A 67 -14.76 -3.67 2.30
CA LEU A 67 -14.33 -3.04 1.05
C LEU A 67 -13.91 -4.07 -0.01
N GLY A 68 -14.13 -5.36 0.25
CA GLY A 68 -13.70 -6.44 -0.65
C GLY A 68 -12.19 -6.68 -0.62
N LEU A 69 -11.48 -6.29 0.44
CA LEU A 69 -10.05 -6.54 0.58
C LEU A 69 -9.77 -7.81 1.39
N LYS A 70 -8.77 -8.58 0.99
CA LYS A 70 -8.21 -9.70 1.75
C LYS A 70 -6.83 -9.35 2.29
N LYS A 71 -6.58 -9.79 3.52
CA LYS A 71 -5.26 -9.70 4.14
C LYS A 71 -4.38 -10.81 3.59
N ILE A 72 -3.21 -10.47 3.07
CA ILE A 72 -2.19 -11.44 2.66
C ILE A 72 -0.90 -11.20 3.43
N PHE A 73 -0.07 -12.24 3.57
CA PHE A 73 1.27 -12.13 4.13
C PHE A 73 2.28 -12.43 3.03
N ASP A 74 3.14 -11.47 2.72
CA ASP A 74 4.19 -11.58 1.72
C ASP A 74 5.44 -10.86 2.21
N SER A 75 6.62 -11.41 1.92
CA SER A 75 7.91 -10.76 2.23
C SER A 75 8.03 -10.24 3.68
N GLY A 76 7.46 -10.98 4.64
CA GLY A 76 7.54 -10.68 6.08
C GLY A 76 6.53 -9.65 6.62
N ARG A 77 5.58 -9.16 5.81
CA ARG A 77 4.54 -8.21 6.28
C ARG A 77 3.17 -8.48 5.67
N PHE A 78 2.16 -7.77 6.19
CA PHE A 78 0.79 -7.89 5.73
C PHE A 78 0.43 -6.82 4.70
N PHE A 79 -0.30 -7.21 3.66
CA PHE A 79 -0.89 -6.32 2.66
C PHE A 79 -2.40 -6.53 2.59
N TRP A 80 -3.12 -5.54 2.06
CA TRP A 80 -4.56 -5.59 1.81
C TRP A 80 -4.85 -5.46 0.33
N LEU A 81 -5.19 -6.58 -0.31
CA LEU A 81 -5.41 -6.65 -1.76
C LEU A 81 -6.87 -6.91 -2.09
N PRO A 82 -7.36 -6.55 -3.29
CA PRO A 82 -8.67 -6.97 -3.77
C PRO A 82 -8.88 -8.49 -3.62
N ASN A 83 -10.04 -8.87 -3.08
CA ASN A 83 -10.50 -10.24 -2.99
C ASN A 83 -11.19 -10.64 -4.30
N LEU A 84 -10.38 -10.75 -5.35
CA LEU A 84 -10.73 -11.40 -6.61
C LEU A 84 -10.59 -12.92 -6.48
#